data_AF-A0A816NS72-F1
#
_entry.id   AF-A0A816NS72-F1
#
_cell.length_a   1.000
_cell.length_b   1.000
_cell.length_c   1.000
_cell.angle_alpha   90.00
_cell.angle_beta   90.00
_cell.angle_gamma   90.00
#
_symmetry.space_group_name_H-M   'P 1'
#
loop_
_entity.id
_entity.type
_entity.pdbx_description
1 polymer ?
#
loop_
_entity_poly.entity_id
_entity_poly.type
_entity_poly.pdbx_seq_one_letter_code
_entity_poly.pdbx_strand_id
1 'polypeptide(L)'
;MTAFMFQNTITILINLYYDCGTLYDDHGTSYDDHGTSYDDHGTSYDDHGTSYDDHGTSYDDHAQCNIIFTGQTTYSTGYGPNAVVAADVNGDGKPDIIVANSASNNVGVLLNIGNGTFAAQTTYLTGADPYELTAADVNGDGKTDIIVANYISNNVGVLLNIGNGTFTAQTAYSAGIGASCVAVVDVNGDNKPDIIVTNAGSNNVGVLLAYC
;
A
#
# COMPACT_ATOMS: atom_id res chain seq x y z
N MET A 1 17.79 -12.67 -27.53
CA MET A 1 17.37 -13.78 -26.66
C MET A 1 16.34 -13.20 -25.71
N THR A 2 15.11 -13.72 -25.82
CA THR A 2 13.95 -13.59 -24.91
C THR A 2 13.45 -12.19 -24.53
N ALA A 3 12.34 -11.83 -25.19
CA ALA A 3 11.35 -10.87 -24.71
C ALA A 3 10.71 -11.36 -23.41
N PHE A 4 10.48 -10.44 -22.47
CA PHE A 4 9.52 -10.64 -21.38
C PHE A 4 8.36 -9.68 -21.60
N MET A 5 7.23 -10.25 -21.99
CA MET A 5 5.92 -9.65 -21.76
C MET A 5 5.51 -10.02 -20.35
N PHE A 6 5.14 -9.03 -19.54
CA PHE A 6 4.18 -9.23 -18.45
C PHE A 6 3.01 -8.28 -18.67
N GLN A 7 1.82 -8.87 -18.61
CA GLN A 7 0.53 -8.27 -18.88
C GLN A 7 0.06 -7.41 -17.70
N ASN A 8 -0.58 -6.29 -18.04
CA ASN A 8 -1.68 -5.62 -17.35
C ASN A 8 -1.84 -5.85 -15.83
N THR A 9 -1.31 -4.92 -15.05
CA THR A 9 -1.94 -4.49 -13.80
C THR A 9 -2.03 -2.97 -13.82
N ILE A 10 -3.24 -2.43 -13.61
CA ILE A 10 -3.43 -1.01 -13.36
C ILE A 10 -2.94 -0.75 -11.95
N THR A 11 -1.70 -0.28 -11.80
CA THR A 11 -1.23 0.31 -10.56
C THR A 11 -1.89 1.68 -10.41
N ILE A 12 -2.74 1.84 -9.39
CA ILE A 12 -3.06 3.19 -8.90
C ILE A 12 -1.77 3.72 -8.27
N LEU A 13 -1.09 4.63 -8.96
CA LEU A 13 0.00 5.41 -8.39
C LEU A 13 -0.60 6.36 -7.34
N ILE A 14 -0.57 5.96 -6.07
CA ILE A 14 -0.56 6.93 -4.98
C ILE A 14 0.86 7.48 -4.95
N ASN A 15 1.03 8.76 -5.32
CA ASN A 15 2.28 9.49 -5.10
C ASN A 15 2.54 9.57 -3.59
N LEU A 16 3.18 8.56 -3.02
CA LEU A 16 3.82 8.68 -1.71
C LEU A 16 5.15 9.37 -1.95
N TYR A 17 5.14 10.70 -1.87
CA TYR A 17 6.35 11.48 -1.69
C TYR A 17 6.87 11.13 -0.29
N TYR A 18 7.83 10.21 -0.21
CA TYR A 18 8.57 9.96 1.02
C TYR A 18 9.53 11.12 1.21
N ASP A 19 9.06 12.18 1.87
CA ASP A 19 9.96 13.18 2.43
C ASP A 19 10.70 12.52 3.60
N CYS A 20 11.95 12.12 3.36
CA CYS A 20 12.85 11.70 4.43
C CYS A 20 13.32 12.96 5.15
N GLY A 21 12.41 13.64 5.84
CA GLY A 21 12.70 14.84 6.61
C GLY A 21 13.77 14.54 7.66
N THR A 22 14.91 15.21 7.52
CA THR A 22 15.93 15.28 8.56
C THR A 22 15.38 16.12 9.72
N LEU A 23 15.38 15.55 10.93
CA LEU A 23 15.18 16.31 12.17
C LEU A 23 16.38 17.25 12.33
N TYR A 24 16.21 18.53 12.01
CA TYR A 24 17.17 19.56 12.42
C TYR A 24 16.90 19.95 13.88
N ASP A 25 17.85 19.62 14.74
CA ASP A 25 18.07 20.28 16.02
C ASP A 25 18.64 21.68 15.74
N ASP A 26 17.77 22.70 15.75
CA ASP A 26 18.18 24.09 15.80
C ASP A 26 18.71 24.41 17.22
N HIS A 27 19.97 24.04 17.47
CA HIS A 27 20.76 24.71 18.47
C HIS A 27 21.16 26.09 17.93
N GLY A 28 20.24 27.04 18.09
CA GLY A 28 20.43 28.45 17.77
C GLY A 28 21.72 28.97 18.36
N THR A 29 22.64 29.39 17.49
CA THR A 29 23.80 30.19 17.88
C THR A 29 23.39 31.65 17.93
N SER A 30 23.28 32.19 19.16
CA SER A 30 23.06 33.61 19.40
C SER A 30 24.30 34.40 19.01
N TYR A 31 24.18 35.33 18.08
CA TYR A 31 25.14 36.43 17.95
C TYR A 31 24.56 37.65 18.65
N ASP A 32 25.19 38.02 19.78
CA ASP A 32 25.14 39.39 20.25
C ASP A 32 26.10 40.20 19.38
N ASP A 33 25.63 41.33 18.85
CA ASP A 33 26.52 42.45 18.61
C ASP A 33 25.77 43.74 18.93
N HIS A 34 26.25 44.39 19.99
CA HIS A 34 25.87 45.70 20.45
C HIS A 34 26.27 46.74 19.39
N GLY A 35 25.29 47.47 18.86
CA GLY A 35 25.49 48.30 17.68
C GLY A 35 26.38 49.54 17.85
N THR A 36 26.68 50.17 16.72
CA THR A 36 26.81 51.63 16.60
C THR A 36 26.42 52.06 15.18
N SER A 37 25.63 53.13 15.08
CA SER A 37 25.29 53.85 13.86
C SER A 37 26.44 54.77 13.43
N TYR A 38 26.68 54.96 12.13
CA TYR A 38 26.92 56.28 11.51
C TYR A 38 26.60 56.25 10.00
N ASP A 39 25.90 57.28 9.55
CA ASP A 39 25.80 57.72 8.17
C ASP A 39 27.07 58.52 7.79
N ASP A 40 27.58 58.39 6.57
CA ASP A 40 28.02 59.53 5.74
C ASP A 40 28.45 59.05 4.35
N HIS A 41 28.17 59.92 3.39
CA HIS A 41 28.46 59.90 1.97
C HIS A 41 29.97 59.86 1.63
N GLY A 42 30.28 59.33 0.44
CA GLY A 42 31.39 59.86 -0.38
C GLY A 42 32.59 58.95 -0.60
N THR A 43 32.58 58.28 -1.75
CA THR A 43 33.71 57.97 -2.66
C THR A 43 35.15 58.31 -2.21
N SER A 44 36.04 57.32 -2.15
CA SER A 44 37.16 57.18 -3.11
C SER A 44 37.95 55.87 -2.88
N TYR A 45 38.40 55.30 -3.99
CA TYR A 45 38.93 53.95 -4.19
C TYR A 45 40.43 53.78 -3.89
N ASP A 46 40.80 52.59 -3.38
CA ASP A 46 41.85 51.65 -3.81
C ASP A 46 41.93 50.52 -2.75
N ASP A 47 42.25 49.24 -2.94
CA ASP A 47 42.53 48.33 -4.06
C ASP A 47 42.28 46.91 -3.50
N HIS A 48 41.82 45.99 -4.35
CA HIS A 48 41.60 44.55 -4.10
C HIS A 48 40.39 44.11 -3.25
N GLY A 49 39.18 44.51 -3.67
CA GLY A 49 37.93 43.83 -3.30
C GLY A 49 37.70 42.61 -4.17
N THR A 50 37.82 41.43 -3.57
CA THR A 50 37.60 40.10 -4.15
C THR A 50 36.28 40.02 -4.92
N SER A 51 36.34 39.42 -6.11
CA SER A 51 35.20 38.88 -6.84
C SER A 51 34.25 38.18 -5.86
N TYR A 52 33.02 38.66 -5.74
CA TYR A 52 31.95 37.84 -5.19
C TYR A 52 31.63 36.81 -6.27
N ASP A 53 32.31 35.69 -6.19
CA ASP A 53 31.84 34.48 -6.84
C ASP A 53 30.53 34.14 -6.13
N ASP A 54 29.41 34.46 -6.78
CA ASP A 54 28.11 33.85 -6.53
C ASP A 54 28.25 32.36 -6.85
N HIS A 55 28.98 31.67 -5.99
CA HIS A 55 28.89 30.24 -5.85
C HIS A 55 27.54 29.99 -5.19
N GLY A 56 26.53 29.97 -6.06
CA GLY A 56 25.17 29.62 -5.72
C GLY A 56 25.20 28.47 -4.73
N THR A 57 24.69 28.75 -3.54
CA THR A 57 24.32 27.72 -2.59
C THR A 57 23.17 26.97 -3.22
N SER A 58 23.52 26.06 -4.13
CA SER A 58 22.68 24.97 -4.55
C SER A 58 22.43 24.15 -3.30
N TYR A 59 21.36 24.48 -2.59
CA TYR A 59 20.70 23.56 -1.69
C TYR A 59 20.22 22.39 -2.56
N ASP A 60 21.13 21.45 -2.81
CA ASP A 60 20.74 20.11 -3.23
C ASP A 60 20.21 19.40 -1.99
N ASP A 61 18.99 19.80 -1.60
CA ASP A 61 18.18 19.18 -0.55
C ASP A 61 17.53 17.87 -1.03
N HIS A 62 17.94 17.38 -2.20
CA HIS A 62 17.54 16.06 -2.68
C HIS A 62 18.65 15.07 -2.36
N ALA A 63 18.84 14.83 -1.05
CA ALA A 63 19.55 13.64 -0.60
C ALA A 63 18.88 12.42 -1.24
N GLN A 64 19.50 11.88 -2.29
CA GLN A 64 18.98 10.75 -3.02
C GLN A 64 18.96 9.54 -2.08
N CYS A 65 17.75 9.11 -1.72
CA CYS A 65 17.55 7.87 -0.98
C CYS A 65 17.93 6.70 -1.89
N ASN A 66 19.12 6.15 -1.70
CA ASN A 66 19.49 4.88 -2.32
C ASN A 66 18.73 3.76 -1.61
N ILE A 67 17.65 3.29 -2.23
CA ILE A 67 16.87 2.14 -1.75
C ILE A 67 17.72 0.88 -1.92
N ILE A 68 18.10 0.27 -0.80
CA ILE A 68 18.82 -1.01 -0.77
C ILE A 68 17.94 -2.01 -0.01
N PHE A 69 17.72 -3.17 -0.63
CA PHE A 69 16.97 -4.27 -0.01
C PHE A 69 17.94 -5.22 0.72
N THR A 70 17.56 -5.62 1.93
CA THR A 70 18.26 -6.72 2.62
C THR A 70 17.96 -8.06 1.94
N GLY A 71 18.65 -9.12 2.35
CA GLY A 71 18.27 -10.48 1.94
C GLY A 71 16.81 -10.80 2.32
N GLN A 72 16.13 -11.58 1.47
CA GLN A 72 14.75 -11.99 1.72
C GLN A 72 14.66 -12.94 2.93
N THR A 73 13.61 -12.79 3.72
CA THR A 73 13.16 -13.78 4.71
C THR A 73 11.93 -14.49 4.16
N THR A 74 11.87 -15.81 4.27
CA THR A 74 10.77 -16.60 3.72
C THR A 74 9.80 -17.04 4.81
N TYR A 75 8.51 -16.93 4.54
CA TYR A 75 7.43 -17.44 5.39
C TYR A 75 6.63 -18.50 4.64
N SER A 76 6.31 -19.60 5.32
CA SER A 76 5.51 -20.67 4.73
C SER A 76 4.06 -20.23 4.53
N THR A 77 3.50 -20.58 3.38
CA THR A 77 2.08 -20.38 3.02
C THR A 77 1.40 -21.70 2.69
N GLY A 78 0.16 -21.66 2.19
CA GLY A 78 -0.43 -22.76 1.43
C GLY A 78 0.26 -22.97 0.07
N TYR A 79 -0.18 -23.98 -0.66
CA TYR A 79 0.29 -24.30 -2.01
C TYR A 79 -0.28 -23.35 -3.07
N GLY A 80 0.56 -22.98 -4.02
CA GLY A 80 0.21 -22.08 -5.13
C GLY A 80 -0.16 -20.67 -4.66
N PRO A 81 0.68 -19.97 -3.88
CA PRO A 81 0.42 -18.57 -3.56
C PRO A 81 0.34 -17.77 -4.89
N ASN A 82 -0.79 -17.12 -5.13
CA ASN A 82 -1.09 -16.45 -6.41
C ASN A 82 -1.17 -14.92 -6.25
N ALA A 83 -1.85 -14.45 -5.21
CA ALA A 83 -1.99 -13.02 -4.90
C ALA A 83 -1.66 -12.72 -3.44
N VAL A 84 -1.22 -11.49 -3.18
CA VAL A 84 -0.88 -10.98 -1.85
C VAL A 84 -1.39 -9.55 -1.64
N VAL A 85 -1.92 -9.26 -0.45
CA VAL A 85 -2.26 -7.91 0.00
C VAL A 85 -1.66 -7.68 1.39
N ALA A 86 -1.23 -6.44 1.63
CA ALA A 86 -0.83 -5.97 2.95
C ALA A 86 -1.92 -5.06 3.52
N ALA A 87 -2.44 -5.39 4.71
CA ALA A 87 -3.43 -4.60 5.41
C ALA A 87 -3.41 -4.88 6.90
N ASP A 88 -3.68 -3.87 7.74
CA ASP A 88 -3.88 -4.10 9.18
C ASP A 88 -5.25 -4.76 9.39
N VAL A 89 -5.25 -6.05 9.74
CA VAL A 89 -6.48 -6.83 9.96
C VAL A 89 -6.72 -7.12 11.44
N ASN A 90 -5.80 -6.75 12.32
CA ASN A 90 -5.94 -6.95 13.76
C ASN A 90 -6.08 -5.64 14.56
N GLY A 91 -5.96 -4.49 13.89
CA GLY A 91 -6.13 -3.15 14.45
C GLY A 91 -4.94 -2.67 15.28
N ASP A 92 -3.75 -3.26 15.12
CA ASP A 92 -2.55 -2.89 15.90
C ASP A 92 -1.68 -1.83 15.22
N GLY A 93 -2.11 -1.31 14.07
CA GLY A 93 -1.42 -0.31 13.27
C GLY A 93 -0.26 -0.85 12.44
N LYS A 94 -0.03 -2.17 12.41
CA LYS A 94 0.99 -2.81 11.58
C LYS A 94 0.33 -3.55 10.41
N PRO A 95 0.75 -3.31 9.16
CA PRO A 95 0.23 -4.09 8.04
C PRO A 95 0.57 -5.57 8.20
N ASP A 96 -0.46 -6.41 8.19
CA ASP A 96 -0.37 -7.87 8.12
C ASP A 96 -0.31 -8.33 6.66
N ILE A 97 0.00 -9.60 6.42
CA ILE A 97 0.03 -10.19 5.07
C ILE A 97 -1.15 -11.15 4.88
N ILE A 98 -1.86 -11.00 3.75
CA ILE A 98 -2.94 -11.89 3.33
C ILE A 98 -2.56 -12.49 1.97
N VAL A 99 -2.62 -13.82 1.85
CA VAL A 99 -2.20 -14.55 0.65
C VAL A 99 -3.34 -15.44 0.14
N ALA A 100 -3.66 -15.37 -1.14
CA ALA A 100 -4.49 -16.38 -1.81
C ALA A 100 -3.62 -17.56 -2.25
N ASN A 101 -3.96 -18.76 -1.77
CA ASN A 101 -3.26 -20.00 -2.11
C ASN A 101 -4.14 -20.83 -3.05
N SER A 102 -3.97 -20.61 -4.35
CA SER A 102 -4.85 -21.14 -5.41
C SER A 102 -4.98 -22.67 -5.35
N ALA A 103 -3.86 -23.38 -5.23
CA ALA A 103 -3.85 -24.83 -5.19
C ALA A 103 -4.35 -25.41 -3.86
N SER A 104 -4.39 -24.61 -2.80
CA SER A 104 -4.93 -25.01 -1.49
C SER A 104 -6.38 -24.60 -1.25
N ASN A 105 -6.98 -23.82 -2.16
CA ASN A 105 -8.35 -23.29 -2.05
C ASN A 105 -8.59 -22.59 -0.70
N ASN A 106 -7.63 -21.77 -0.28
CA ASN A 106 -7.73 -20.98 0.93
C ASN A 106 -7.04 -19.63 0.76
N VAL A 107 -7.41 -18.69 1.61
CA VAL A 107 -6.56 -17.56 1.96
C VAL A 107 -5.81 -17.90 3.24
N GLY A 108 -4.64 -17.31 3.44
CA GLY A 108 -4.06 -17.32 4.76
C GLY A 108 -3.41 -16.01 5.14
N VAL A 109 -3.48 -15.76 6.43
CA VAL A 109 -3.18 -14.49 7.09
C VAL A 109 -1.95 -14.70 7.96
N LEU A 110 -0.93 -13.87 7.77
CA LEU A 110 0.28 -13.84 8.56
C LEU A 110 0.30 -12.51 9.30
N LEU A 111 0.09 -12.55 10.62
CA LEU A 111 0.05 -11.34 11.43
C LEU A 111 1.46 -10.79 11.66
N ASN A 112 1.60 -9.48 11.54
CA ASN A 112 2.85 -8.77 11.74
C ASN A 112 3.16 -8.64 13.23
N ILE A 113 4.25 -9.26 13.67
CA ILE A 113 4.69 -9.24 15.07
C ILE A 113 5.73 -8.14 15.34
N GLY A 114 5.98 -7.27 14.36
CA GLY A 114 6.90 -6.14 14.43
C GLY A 114 8.20 -6.36 13.66
N ASN A 115 8.90 -5.26 13.36
CA ASN A 115 10.21 -5.24 12.69
C ASN A 115 10.27 -6.05 11.38
N GLY A 116 9.15 -6.08 10.63
CA GLY A 116 9.06 -6.82 9.36
C GLY A 116 9.02 -8.35 9.53
N THR A 117 8.67 -8.84 10.71
CA THR A 117 8.51 -10.27 10.99
C THR A 117 7.06 -10.66 11.19
N PHE A 118 6.72 -11.90 10.84
CA PHE A 118 5.34 -12.38 10.82
C PHE A 118 5.17 -13.69 11.59
N ALA A 119 4.00 -13.85 12.21
CA ALA A 119 3.56 -15.10 12.82
C ALA A 119 3.30 -16.20 11.77
N ALA A 120 3.15 -17.44 12.23
CA ALA A 120 2.72 -18.53 11.38
C ALA A 120 1.33 -18.25 10.78
N GLN A 121 1.12 -18.68 9.54
CA GLN A 121 -0.11 -18.42 8.82
C GLN A 121 -1.32 -19.09 9.49
N THR A 122 -2.42 -18.34 9.63
CA THR A 122 -3.75 -18.88 9.88
C THR A 122 -4.52 -18.94 8.57
N THR A 123 -5.18 -20.05 8.26
CA THR A 123 -5.84 -20.25 6.97
C THR A 123 -7.36 -20.27 7.08
N TYR A 124 -8.01 -19.78 6.03
CA TYR A 124 -9.47 -19.74 5.89
C TYR A 124 -9.86 -20.29 4.53
N LEU A 125 -10.73 -21.30 4.53
CA LEU A 125 -11.20 -21.93 3.30
C LEU A 125 -11.93 -20.92 2.41
N THR A 126 -11.70 -21.04 1.11
CA THR A 126 -12.39 -20.25 0.09
C THR A 126 -13.11 -21.12 -0.93
N GLY A 127 -13.59 -20.50 -2.02
CA GLY A 127 -13.88 -21.19 -3.26
C GLY A 127 -12.62 -21.79 -3.89
N ALA A 128 -12.83 -22.54 -4.97
CA ALA A 128 -11.76 -23.17 -5.73
C ALA A 128 -10.98 -22.15 -6.56
N ASP A 129 -9.66 -22.29 -6.55
CA ASP A 129 -8.70 -21.44 -7.25
C ASP A 129 -8.89 -19.94 -6.92
N PRO A 130 -8.69 -19.54 -5.64
CA PRO A 130 -8.62 -18.12 -5.28
C PRO A 130 -7.48 -17.48 -6.07
N TYR A 131 -7.84 -16.55 -6.97
CA TYR A 131 -6.94 -16.02 -7.97
C TYR A 131 -6.39 -14.65 -7.57
N GLU A 132 -7.28 -13.77 -7.12
CA GLU A 132 -6.94 -12.44 -6.63
C GLU A 132 -7.77 -12.11 -5.40
N LEU A 133 -7.28 -11.17 -4.59
CA LEU A 133 -7.96 -10.72 -3.38
C LEU A 133 -7.72 -9.22 -3.15
N THR A 134 -8.64 -8.59 -2.43
CA THR A 134 -8.50 -7.23 -1.89
C THR A 134 -8.93 -7.22 -0.43
N ALA A 135 -8.50 -6.17 0.30
CA ALA A 135 -8.81 -5.96 1.69
C ALA A 135 -9.53 -4.61 1.85
N ALA A 136 -10.75 -4.63 2.40
CA ALA A 136 -11.59 -3.44 2.57
C ALA A 136 -12.68 -3.71 3.60
N ASP A 137 -13.15 -2.68 4.29
CA ASP A 137 -14.37 -2.75 5.11
C ASP A 137 -15.59 -2.78 4.17
N VAL A 138 -16.17 -3.96 3.94
CA VAL A 138 -17.29 -4.12 2.99
C VAL A 138 -18.65 -4.09 3.69
N ASN A 139 -18.67 -4.26 5.01
CA ASN A 139 -19.90 -4.25 5.81
C ASN A 139 -20.12 -2.95 6.61
N GLY A 140 -19.14 -2.03 6.60
CA GLY A 140 -19.20 -0.74 7.27
C GLY A 140 -18.98 -0.81 8.79
N ASP A 141 -18.38 -1.88 9.31
CA ASP A 141 -18.15 -2.06 10.75
C ASP A 141 -16.79 -1.49 11.24
N GLY A 142 -16.03 -0.90 10.33
CA GLY A 142 -14.74 -0.29 10.59
C GLY A 142 -13.57 -1.28 10.62
N LYS A 143 -13.78 -2.55 10.24
CA LYS A 143 -12.72 -3.56 10.19
C LYS A 143 -12.42 -3.96 8.75
N THR A 144 -11.15 -4.19 8.49
CA THR A 144 -10.70 -4.64 7.17
C THR A 144 -11.12 -6.08 6.92
N ASP A 145 -12.09 -6.30 6.03
CA ASP A 145 -12.53 -7.62 5.56
C ASP A 145 -11.64 -8.13 4.40
N ILE A 146 -11.78 -9.42 4.06
CA ILE A 146 -11.11 -10.02 2.89
C ILE A 146 -12.14 -10.35 1.81
N ILE A 147 -11.88 -9.88 0.59
CA ILE A 147 -12.70 -10.13 -0.59
C ILE A 147 -11.85 -10.89 -1.62
N VAL A 148 -12.31 -12.03 -2.09
CA VAL A 148 -11.53 -12.98 -2.91
C VAL A 148 -12.27 -13.30 -4.21
N ALA A 149 -11.59 -13.19 -5.35
CA ALA A 149 -12.08 -13.72 -6.62
C ALA A 149 -11.71 -15.21 -6.73
N ASN A 150 -12.70 -16.10 -6.74
CA ASN A 150 -12.48 -17.54 -6.90
C ASN A 150 -12.72 -17.94 -8.36
N TYR A 151 -11.62 -18.13 -9.09
CA TYR A 151 -11.64 -18.27 -10.55
C TYR A 151 -12.41 -19.50 -11.01
N ILE A 152 -12.15 -20.67 -10.42
CA ILE A 152 -12.84 -21.92 -10.79
C ILE A 152 -14.25 -21.97 -10.21
N SER A 153 -14.46 -21.46 -8.99
CA SER A 153 -15.80 -21.44 -8.39
C SER A 153 -16.74 -20.40 -8.98
N ASN A 154 -16.26 -19.50 -9.85
CA ASN A 154 -17.06 -18.46 -10.51
C ASN A 154 -17.84 -17.61 -9.50
N ASN A 155 -17.18 -17.25 -8.40
CA ASN A 155 -17.80 -16.46 -7.33
C ASN A 155 -16.79 -15.50 -6.70
N VAL A 156 -17.33 -14.50 -6.02
CA VAL A 156 -16.58 -13.68 -5.06
C VAL A 156 -16.84 -14.21 -3.67
N GLY A 157 -15.78 -14.45 -2.91
CA GLY A 157 -15.83 -14.77 -1.50
C GLY A 157 -15.63 -13.54 -0.63
N VAL A 158 -16.45 -13.39 0.41
CA VAL A 158 -16.27 -12.36 1.45
C VAL A 158 -16.06 -13.07 2.78
N LEU A 159 -14.94 -12.78 3.44
CA LEU A 159 -14.62 -13.22 4.78
C LEU A 159 -14.62 -11.99 5.68
N LEU A 160 -15.59 -11.91 6.59
CA LEU A 160 -15.74 -10.76 7.47
C LEU A 160 -14.77 -10.85 8.64
N ASN A 161 -14.13 -9.75 8.97
CA ASN A 161 -13.18 -9.66 10.06
C ASN A 161 -13.92 -9.49 11.39
N ILE A 162 -13.52 -10.24 12.41
CA ILE A 162 -14.09 -10.12 13.76
C ILE A 162 -13.34 -9.13 14.66
N GLY A 163 -12.21 -8.59 14.19
CA GLY A 163 -11.49 -7.45 14.79
C GLY A 163 -10.21 -7.80 15.54
N ASN A 164 -9.72 -9.03 15.41
CA ASN A 164 -8.50 -9.49 16.07
C ASN A 164 -7.58 -10.27 15.10
N GLY A 165 -7.70 -9.99 13.80
CA GLY A 165 -6.98 -10.73 12.75
C GLY A 165 -7.58 -12.09 12.44
N THR A 166 -8.80 -12.38 12.91
CA THR A 166 -9.53 -13.59 12.54
C THR A 166 -10.82 -13.28 11.80
N PHE A 167 -11.26 -14.24 10.99
CA PHE A 167 -12.32 -14.04 10.00
C PHE A 167 -13.41 -15.09 10.11
N THR A 168 -14.61 -14.72 9.68
CA THR A 168 -15.72 -15.66 9.51
C THR A 168 -15.44 -16.66 8.39
N ALA A 169 -16.26 -17.71 8.31
CA ALA A 169 -16.33 -18.51 7.09
C ALA A 169 -16.73 -17.63 5.90
N GLN A 170 -16.25 -18.00 4.70
CA GLN A 170 -16.60 -17.30 3.47
C GLN A 170 -18.10 -17.29 3.25
N THR A 171 -18.65 -16.11 2.96
CA THR A 171 -19.91 -15.94 2.24
C THR A 171 -19.61 -15.82 0.76
N ALA A 172 -20.27 -16.63 -0.09
CA ALA A 172 -20.02 -16.67 -1.52
C ALA A 172 -21.13 -15.94 -2.30
N TYR A 173 -20.73 -15.06 -3.20
CA TYR A 173 -21.61 -14.32 -4.11
C TYR A 173 -21.30 -14.73 -5.54
N SER A 174 -22.32 -15.17 -6.28
CA SER A 174 -22.14 -15.60 -7.67
C SER A 174 -21.57 -14.49 -8.54
N ALA A 175 -20.61 -14.84 -9.38
CA ALA A 175 -20.01 -13.96 -10.37
C ALA A 175 -20.14 -14.59 -11.77
N GLY A 176 -19.51 -13.96 -12.77
CA GLY A 176 -19.33 -14.59 -14.07
C GLY A 176 -18.29 -15.70 -14.04
N ILE A 177 -18.16 -16.40 -15.17
CA ILE A 177 -17.16 -17.46 -15.33
C ILE A 177 -15.76 -16.87 -15.27
N GLY A 178 -14.86 -17.49 -14.50
CA GLY A 178 -13.47 -17.07 -14.35
C GLY A 178 -13.35 -15.71 -13.65
N ALA A 179 -13.98 -15.56 -12.49
CA ALA A 179 -13.79 -14.39 -11.63
C ALA A 179 -12.30 -14.20 -11.33
N SER A 180 -11.72 -13.11 -11.82
CA SER A 180 -10.25 -12.94 -11.85
C SER A 180 -9.76 -11.85 -10.91
N CYS A 181 -10.38 -10.67 -10.92
CA CYS A 181 -9.96 -9.52 -10.11
C CYS A 181 -11.18 -8.92 -9.41
N VAL A 182 -10.97 -8.28 -8.26
CA VAL A 182 -12.01 -7.62 -7.47
C VAL A 182 -11.58 -6.22 -7.04
N ALA A 183 -12.52 -5.29 -7.03
CA ALA A 183 -12.38 -3.96 -6.42
C ALA A 183 -13.61 -3.66 -5.56
N VAL A 184 -13.41 -2.87 -4.51
CA VAL A 184 -14.47 -2.50 -3.56
C VAL A 184 -14.60 -0.98 -3.54
N VAL A 185 -15.79 -0.48 -3.85
CA VAL A 185 -16.12 0.96 -3.88
C VAL A 185 -17.63 1.13 -3.97
N ASP A 186 -18.18 2.19 -3.38
CA ASP A 186 -19.57 2.59 -3.60
C ASP A 186 -19.72 3.13 -5.04
N VAL A 187 -20.26 2.32 -5.96
CA VAL A 187 -20.43 2.73 -7.36
C VAL A 187 -21.75 3.42 -7.62
N ASN A 188 -22.73 3.27 -6.72
CA ASN A 188 -24.10 3.76 -6.91
C ASN A 188 -24.41 5.01 -6.07
N GLY A 189 -23.52 5.39 -5.15
CA GLY A 189 -23.63 6.57 -4.28
C GLY A 189 -24.54 6.37 -3.07
N ASP A 190 -24.76 5.14 -2.59
CA ASP A 190 -25.63 4.84 -1.44
C ASP A 190 -24.89 4.72 -0.10
N ASN A 191 -23.61 5.05 -0.09
CA ASN A 191 -22.65 4.93 1.02
C ASN A 191 -22.47 3.49 1.53
N LYS A 192 -22.72 2.47 0.70
CA LYS A 192 -22.30 1.09 0.97
C LYS A 192 -21.28 0.67 -0.07
N PRO A 193 -20.15 0.07 0.33
CA PRO A 193 -19.17 -0.43 -0.62
C PRO A 193 -19.77 -1.57 -1.47
N ASP A 194 -19.76 -1.39 -2.79
CA ASP A 194 -20.12 -2.43 -3.74
C ASP A 194 -18.87 -3.21 -4.17
N ILE A 195 -19.06 -4.40 -4.75
CA ILE A 195 -17.96 -5.19 -5.30
C ILE A 195 -18.03 -5.18 -6.83
N ILE A 196 -16.95 -4.75 -7.47
CA ILE A 196 -16.73 -4.87 -8.92
C ILE A 196 -15.86 -6.09 -9.16
N VAL A 197 -16.24 -6.95 -10.10
CA VAL A 197 -15.50 -8.17 -10.44
C VAL A 197 -15.28 -8.27 -11.95
N THR A 198 -14.07 -8.59 -12.38
CA THR A 198 -13.80 -8.97 -13.77
C THR A 198 -13.96 -10.47 -13.94
N ASN A 199 -14.67 -10.91 -14.98
CA ASN A 199 -14.92 -12.33 -15.25
C ASN A 199 -14.28 -12.70 -16.59
N ALA A 200 -13.06 -13.24 -16.53
CA ALA A 200 -12.25 -13.53 -17.70
C ALA A 200 -12.91 -14.58 -18.61
N GLY A 201 -13.53 -15.62 -18.04
CA GLY A 201 -14.23 -16.64 -18.81
C GLY A 201 -15.56 -16.16 -19.41
N SER A 202 -16.24 -15.21 -18.76
CA SER A 202 -17.46 -14.59 -19.28
C SER A 202 -17.21 -13.38 -20.19
N ASN A 203 -15.97 -12.90 -20.31
CA ASN A 203 -15.61 -11.69 -21.06
C ASN A 203 -16.43 -10.45 -20.64
N ASN A 204 -16.68 -10.27 -19.34
CA ASN A 204 -17.46 -9.14 -18.83
C ASN A 204 -16.96 -8.64 -17.46
N VAL A 205 -17.53 -7.53 -17.02
CA VAL A 205 -17.40 -6.99 -15.67
C VAL A 205 -18.75 -7.13 -14.98
N GLY A 206 -18.77 -7.66 -13.76
CA GLY A 206 -19.92 -7.72 -12.89
C GLY A 206 -19.86 -6.66 -11.79
N VAL A 207 -21.02 -6.22 -11.34
CA VAL A 207 -21.17 -5.35 -10.16
C VAL A 207 -22.14 -6.05 -9.21
N LEU A 208 -21.67 -6.27 -7.99
CA LEU A 208 -22.44 -6.80 -6.87
C LEU A 208 -22.77 -5.62 -5.97
N LEU A 209 -24.02 -5.14 -6.07
CA LEU A 209 -24.48 -4.03 -5.25
C LEU A 209 -24.78 -4.49 -3.83
N ALA A 210 -24.29 -3.74 -2.85
CA ALA A 210 -24.57 -3.96 -1.43
C ALA A 210 -25.93 -3.35 -1.06
N TYR A 211 -26.68 -4.06 -0.21
CA TYR A 211 -27.97 -3.60 0.32
C TYR A 211 -28.10 -4.00 1.79
N CYS A 212 -28.91 -3.27 2.56
CA CYS A 212 -29.26 -3.60 3.94
C CYS A 212 -30.72 -4.07 4.04
#